data_AF-A0A7J6GM98-F1
#
_entry.id   AF-A0A7J6GM98-F1
#
_cell.length_a   1.000
_cell.length_b   1.000
_cell.length_c   1.000
_cell.angle_alpha   90.00
_cell.angle_beta   90.00
_cell.angle_gamma   90.00
#
_symmetry.space_group_name_H-M   'P 1'
#
loop_
_entity.id
_entity.type
_entity.pdbx_description
1 polymer ?
#
loop_
_entity_poly.entity_id
_entity_poly.type
_entity_poly.pdbx_seq_one_letter_code
_entity_poly.pdbx_strand_id
1 'polypeptide(L)'
;MAVELQQSDSCCLQSSQYIGEISALSLLLFPHRLSSLPYLLAGSGSQLLVYDLELGNMVNSFDVFHGIRVHGISSSNIHSSKIAIFCEKRVKLYSLGLAQLGLDLTLLQSLPKFGSWVLDVCFLKGHWSSSQEQEANSHLVVGCSDNSVLLWDMSNSSVVLHVQSPG
;
A
#
# COMPACT_ATOMS: atom_id res chain seq x y z
N MET A 1 17.07 57.83 9.06
CA MET A 1 15.98 56.86 8.83
C MET A 1 16.48 55.87 7.82
N ALA A 2 16.91 54.69 8.28
CA ALA A 2 17.31 53.58 7.45
C ALA A 2 16.13 52.60 7.39
N VAL A 3 15.72 52.20 6.20
CA VAL A 3 14.64 51.23 5.98
C VAL A 3 15.30 49.87 5.82
N GLU A 4 15.11 48.99 6.80
CA GLU A 4 15.53 47.59 6.72
C GLU A 4 14.65 46.82 5.75
N LEU A 5 15.27 46.13 4.80
CA LEU A 5 14.65 45.13 3.95
C LEU A 5 14.60 43.80 4.72
N GLN A 6 13.42 43.39 5.16
CA GLN A 6 13.19 42.02 5.63
C GLN A 6 13.09 41.07 4.44
N GLN A 7 14.18 40.37 4.14
CA GLN A 7 14.15 39.16 3.33
C GLN A 7 13.64 38.02 4.21
N SER A 8 12.42 37.56 3.94
CA SER A 8 11.87 36.34 4.53
C SER A 8 12.46 35.14 3.81
N ASP A 9 13.50 34.53 4.39
CA ASP A 9 14.02 33.25 3.94
C ASP A 9 12.98 32.15 4.22
N SER A 10 12.17 31.82 3.21
CA SER A 10 11.34 30.63 3.25
C SER A 10 12.24 29.40 3.23
N CYS A 11 12.49 28.81 4.40
CA CYS A 11 13.19 27.54 4.52
C CYS A 11 12.34 26.42 3.89
N CYS A 12 12.50 26.22 2.59
CA CYS A 12 11.88 25.12 1.87
C CYS A 12 12.79 23.91 2.05
N LEU A 13 12.56 23.12 3.10
CA LEU A 13 13.19 21.81 3.23
C LEU A 13 12.72 20.96 2.06
N GLN A 14 13.55 20.86 1.03
CA GLN A 14 13.31 19.89 -0.03
C GLN A 14 13.45 18.51 0.59
N SER A 15 12.34 17.79 0.70
CA SER A 15 12.35 16.38 1.09
C SER A 15 13.18 15.63 0.05
N SER A 16 14.42 15.27 0.38
CA SER A 16 15.20 14.33 -0.42
C SER A 16 14.44 13.00 -0.50
N GLN A 17 14.55 12.28 -1.61
CA GLN A 17 14.06 10.90 -1.68
C GLN A 17 14.78 10.09 -0.60
N TYR A 18 14.05 9.70 0.45
CA TYR A 18 14.55 8.73 1.41
C TYR A 18 14.66 7.39 0.68
N ILE A 19 15.82 7.14 0.06
CA ILE A 19 16.22 5.84 -0.49
C ILE A 19 16.45 4.94 0.72
N GLY A 20 15.38 4.32 1.19
CA GLY A 20 15.38 3.49 2.39
C GLY A 20 15.79 2.06 2.10
N GLU A 21 16.20 1.34 3.14
CA GLU A 21 16.31 -0.12 3.10
C GLU A 21 14.97 -0.76 2.74
N ILE A 22 15.03 -1.98 2.18
CA ILE A 22 13.85 -2.80 1.89
C ILE A 22 13.13 -3.14 3.19
N SER A 23 11.85 -2.80 3.26
CA SER A 23 11.06 -2.81 4.49
C SER A 23 9.88 -3.77 4.48
N ALA A 24 9.37 -4.07 3.28
CA ALA A 24 8.18 -4.87 3.06
C ALA A 24 8.33 -5.60 1.72
N LEU A 25 7.79 -6.81 1.61
CA LEU A 25 7.82 -7.61 0.40
C LEU A 25 6.45 -8.25 0.17
N SER A 26 6.01 -8.31 -1.09
CA SER A 26 4.83 -9.06 -1.51
C SER A 26 5.03 -9.60 -2.93
N LEU A 27 4.49 -10.78 -3.21
CA LEU A 27 4.54 -11.39 -4.54
C LEU A 27 3.23 -11.17 -5.30
N LEU A 28 3.33 -10.99 -6.61
CA LEU A 28 2.20 -10.80 -7.51
C LEU A 28 2.39 -11.54 -8.84
N LEU A 29 1.45 -12.40 -9.20
CA LEU A 29 1.35 -13.06 -10.52
C LEU A 29 0.32 -12.34 -11.38
N PHE A 30 0.69 -11.97 -12.61
CA PHE A 30 -0.29 -11.57 -13.61
C PHE A 30 -0.75 -12.80 -14.40
N PRO A 31 -2.05 -13.13 -14.41
CA PRO A 31 -2.57 -14.31 -15.10
C PRO A 31 -2.40 -14.27 -16.63
N HIS A 32 -1.98 -13.14 -17.21
CA HIS A 32 -1.81 -12.94 -18.65
C HIS A 32 -0.35 -12.89 -19.12
N ARG A 33 0.63 -13.17 -18.25
CA ARG A 33 2.04 -13.29 -18.66
C ARG A 33 2.36 -14.77 -18.92
N LEU A 34 3.11 -15.03 -19.99
CA LEU A 34 3.68 -16.35 -20.29
C LEU A 34 4.84 -16.73 -19.35
N SER A 35 5.18 -15.86 -18.40
CA SER A 35 6.28 -16.00 -17.45
C SER A 35 5.91 -16.96 -16.31
N SER A 36 6.88 -17.76 -15.86
CA SER A 36 6.71 -18.67 -14.73
C SER A 36 6.95 -18.01 -13.36
N LEU A 37 7.51 -16.81 -13.32
CA LEU A 37 7.90 -16.13 -12.07
C LEU A 37 7.01 -14.89 -11.79
N PRO A 38 6.69 -14.64 -10.50
CA PRO A 38 5.92 -13.46 -10.11
C PRO A 38 6.75 -12.17 -10.16
N TYR A 39 6.07 -11.04 -10.21
CA TYR A 39 6.67 -9.78 -9.83
C TYR A 39 6.86 -9.72 -8.31
N LEU A 40 7.97 -9.13 -7.90
CA LEU A 40 8.24 -8.80 -6.52
C LEU A 40 7.93 -7.32 -6.27
N LEU A 41 7.01 -7.06 -5.34
CA LEU A 41 6.74 -5.75 -4.80
C LEU A 41 7.59 -5.55 -3.56
N ALA A 42 8.32 -4.43 -3.49
CA ALA A 42 9.13 -4.10 -2.33
C ALA A 42 8.85 -2.68 -1.84
N GLY A 43 8.68 -2.53 -0.53
CA GLY A 43 8.65 -1.22 0.12
C GLY A 43 10.07 -0.75 0.36
N SER A 44 10.40 0.47 -0.06
CA SER A 44 11.68 1.13 0.23
C SER A 44 11.40 2.59 0.51
N GLY A 45 11.63 3.01 1.76
CA GLY A 45 11.26 4.35 2.16
C GLY A 45 9.78 4.64 1.88
N SER A 46 9.48 5.74 1.21
CA SER A 46 8.10 6.10 0.84
C SER A 46 7.64 5.56 -0.51
N GLN A 47 8.43 4.66 -1.11
CA GLN A 47 8.22 4.12 -2.45
C GLN A 47 7.81 2.65 -2.43
N LEU A 48 7.06 2.28 -3.46
CA LEU A 48 6.82 0.92 -3.89
C LEU A 48 7.68 0.63 -5.12
N LEU A 49 8.59 -0.32 -5.00
CA LEU A 49 9.44 -0.80 -6.09
C LEU A 49 8.83 -2.09 -6.65
N VAL A 50 8.90 -2.26 -7.97
CA VAL A 50 8.44 -3.48 -8.65
C VAL A 50 9.59 -4.09 -9.43
N TYR A 51 9.88 -5.36 -9.15
CA TYR A 51 10.93 -6.14 -9.81
C TYR A 51 10.32 -7.27 -10.63
N ASP A 52 10.82 -7.43 -11.85
CA ASP A 52 10.58 -8.62 -12.66
C ASP A 52 11.61 -9.67 -12.26
N LEU A 53 11.16 -10.74 -11.59
CA LEU A 53 12.06 -11.79 -11.11
C LEU A 53 12.60 -12.69 -12.24
N GLU A 54 11.95 -12.71 -13.40
CA GLU A 54 12.46 -13.44 -14.56
C GLU A 54 13.61 -12.68 -15.21
N LEU A 55 13.46 -11.36 -15.36
CA LEU A 55 14.51 -10.50 -15.94
C LEU A 55 15.58 -10.09 -14.91
N GLY A 56 15.30 -10.23 -13.62
CA GLY A 56 16.21 -9.87 -12.53
C GLY A 56 16.44 -8.36 -12.39
N ASN A 57 15.49 -7.53 -12.84
CA ASN A 57 15.62 -6.07 -12.81
C ASN A 57 14.39 -5.38 -12.21
N MET A 58 14.60 -4.13 -11.79
CA MET A 58 13.49 -3.26 -11.37
C MET A 58 12.80 -2.71 -12.62
N VAL A 59 11.48 -2.88 -12.71
CA VAL A 59 10.68 -2.38 -13.84
C VAL A 59 10.02 -1.04 -13.55
N ASN A 60 9.61 -0.79 -12.30
CA ASN A 60 8.93 0.44 -11.91
C ASN A 60 9.23 0.84 -10.46
N SER A 61 9.07 2.13 -10.16
CA SER A 61 9.01 2.68 -8.80
C SER A 61 7.84 3.67 -8.73
N PHE A 62 7.12 3.66 -7.61
CA PHE A 62 5.97 4.52 -7.36
C PHE A 62 6.07 5.21 -6.00
N ASP A 63 5.87 6.51 -5.96
CA ASP A 63 5.73 7.25 -4.70
C ASP A 63 4.33 7.00 -4.11
N VAL A 64 4.27 6.19 -3.06
CA VAL A 64 3.00 5.78 -2.43
C VAL A 64 2.68 6.59 -1.17
N PHE A 65 3.70 7.14 -0.52
CA PHE A 65 3.57 8.09 0.60
C PHE A 65 4.56 9.26 0.46
N HIS A 66 4.37 10.30 1.27
CA HIS A 66 5.27 11.47 1.28
C HIS A 66 6.10 11.45 2.56
N GLY A 67 7.38 11.09 2.46
CA GLY A 67 8.33 11.14 3.57
C GLY A 67 8.07 10.12 4.70
N ILE A 68 7.20 9.13 4.48
CA ILE A 68 6.87 8.10 5.48
C ILE A 68 7.27 6.73 4.92
N ARG A 69 7.94 5.94 5.76
CA ARG A 69 8.39 4.59 5.40
C ARG A 69 7.19 3.63 5.27
N VAL A 70 7.02 3.05 4.08
CA VAL A 70 6.22 1.84 3.85
C VAL A 70 6.79 0.74 4.74
N HIS A 71 5.97 0.10 5.57
CA HIS A 71 6.44 -1.03 6.37
C HIS A 71 5.62 -2.30 6.15
N GLY A 72 4.59 -2.25 5.31
CA GLY A 72 3.86 -3.44 4.91
C GLY A 72 3.14 -3.28 3.58
N ILE A 73 3.08 -4.41 2.88
CA ILE A 73 2.40 -4.58 1.60
C ILE A 73 1.63 -5.89 1.71
N SER A 74 0.36 -5.87 1.34
CA SER A 74 -0.51 -7.03 1.32
C SER A 74 -1.15 -7.13 -0.06
N SER A 75 -1.17 -8.34 -0.63
CA SER A 75 -1.88 -8.61 -1.88
C SER A 75 -3.10 -9.48 -1.60
N SER A 76 -4.22 -9.17 -2.24
CA SER A 76 -5.48 -9.89 -2.00
C SER A 76 -5.42 -11.36 -2.44
N ASN A 77 -4.77 -11.61 -3.58
CA ASN A 77 -4.40 -12.92 -4.07
C ASN A 77 -3.19 -12.74 -4.99
N ILE A 78 -2.41 -13.79 -5.20
CA ILE A 78 -1.29 -13.78 -6.12
C ILE A 78 -1.75 -13.35 -7.52
N HIS A 79 -2.96 -13.73 -7.97
CA HIS A 79 -3.50 -13.35 -9.29
C HIS A 79 -4.23 -11.99 -9.34
N SER A 80 -4.37 -11.29 -8.22
CA SER A 80 -5.18 -10.07 -8.16
C SER A 80 -4.32 -8.82 -8.20
N SER A 81 -4.69 -7.86 -9.04
CA SER A 81 -4.03 -6.55 -9.11
C SER A 81 -4.22 -5.69 -7.85
N LYS A 82 -5.11 -6.06 -6.92
CA LYS A 82 -5.40 -5.25 -5.73
C LYS A 82 -4.37 -5.49 -4.63
N ILE A 83 -3.74 -4.40 -4.21
CA ILE A 83 -2.74 -4.37 -3.14
C ILE A 83 -3.10 -3.32 -2.10
N ALA A 84 -2.83 -3.64 -0.84
CA ALA A 84 -2.87 -2.73 0.28
C ALA A 84 -1.45 -2.37 0.67
N ILE A 85 -1.16 -1.08 0.80
CA ILE A 85 0.14 -0.58 1.23
C ILE A 85 -0.09 0.27 2.47
N PHE A 86 0.69 0.02 3.51
CA PHE A 86 0.46 0.64 4.80
C PHE A 86 1.75 1.14 5.44
N CYS A 87 1.59 2.26 6.14
CA CYS A 87 2.65 2.96 6.83
C CYS A 87 2.11 3.67 8.07
N GLU A 88 2.83 3.63 9.19
CA GLU A 88 2.45 4.28 10.45
C GLU A 88 0.96 4.06 10.75
N LYS A 89 0.12 5.10 10.66
CA LYS A 89 -1.32 5.07 10.95
C LYS A 89 -2.19 5.12 9.69
N ARG A 90 -1.68 4.70 8.54
CA ARG A 90 -2.32 4.88 7.23
C ARG A 90 -2.31 3.60 6.41
N VAL A 91 -3.40 3.35 5.70
CA VAL A 91 -3.53 2.29 4.71
C VAL A 91 -4.04 2.91 3.41
N LYS A 92 -3.45 2.53 2.28
CA LYS A 92 -3.91 2.87 0.95
C LYS A 92 -4.10 1.61 0.13
N LEU A 93 -5.17 1.59 -0.67
CA LEU A 93 -5.51 0.53 -1.59
C LEU A 93 -5.19 0.97 -3.01
N TYR A 94 -4.51 0.11 -3.74
CA TYR A 94 -4.12 0.34 -5.12
C TYR A 94 -4.53 -0.84 -6.00
N SER A 95 -4.65 -0.59 -7.30
CA SER A 95 -4.65 -1.60 -8.34
C SER A 95 -3.37 -1.44 -9.17
N LEU A 96 -2.61 -2.53 -9.29
CA LEU A 96 -1.45 -2.60 -10.18
C LEU A 96 -1.85 -3.27 -11.50
N GLY A 97 -1.84 -2.52 -12.59
CA GLY A 97 -2.24 -2.98 -13.92
C GLY A 97 -1.11 -2.91 -14.93
N LEU A 98 -1.36 -3.49 -16.11
CA LEU A 98 -0.52 -3.31 -17.29
C LEU A 98 -1.05 -2.11 -18.09
N ALA A 99 -0.16 -1.20 -18.45
CA ALA A 99 -0.39 -0.08 -19.36
C ALA A 99 0.43 -0.27 -20.65
N GLN A 100 0.18 0.59 -21.65
CA GLN A 100 0.83 0.50 -22.97
C GLN A 100 2.37 0.55 -22.91
N LEU A 101 2.93 1.21 -21.90
CA LEU A 101 4.37 1.43 -21.74
C LEU A 101 4.96 0.81 -20.46
N GLY A 102 4.24 -0.06 -19.75
CA GLY A 102 4.76 -0.68 -18.52
C GLY A 102 3.68 -1.03 -17.50
N LEU A 103 4.03 -0.97 -16.22
CA LEU A 103 3.07 -1.10 -15.13
C LEU A 103 2.50 0.25 -14.73
N ASP A 104 1.23 0.25 -14.35
CA ASP A 104 0.54 1.41 -13.80
C ASP A 104 -0.03 1.09 -12.43
N LEU A 105 0.03 2.06 -11.52
CA LEU A 105 -0.43 1.92 -10.14
C LEU A 105 -1.53 2.95 -9.87
N THR A 106 -2.78 2.49 -9.90
CA THR A 106 -3.95 3.34 -9.68
C THR A 106 -4.36 3.30 -8.20
N LEU A 107 -4.46 4.46 -7.55
CA LEU A 107 -5.03 4.56 -6.19
C LEU A 107 -6.54 4.30 -6.24
N LEU A 108 -6.99 3.27 -5.53
CA LEU A 108 -8.41 2.94 -5.39
C LEU A 108 -9.03 3.68 -4.20
N GLN A 109 -8.36 3.66 -3.06
CA GLN A 109 -8.90 4.21 -1.81
C GLN A 109 -7.75 4.60 -0.86
N SER A 110 -7.91 5.70 -0.13
CA SER A 110 -7.11 5.99 1.05
C SER A 110 -8.01 5.85 2.28
N LEU A 111 -7.67 4.95 3.20
CA LEU A 111 -8.42 4.80 4.44
C LEU A 111 -8.22 6.03 5.34
N PRO A 112 -9.16 6.33 6.26
CA PRO A 112 -8.96 7.30 7.32
C PRO A 112 -7.70 7.02 8.12
N LYS A 113 -7.09 8.08 8.68
CA LYS A 113 -5.94 7.92 9.57
C LYS A 113 -6.39 7.21 10.86
N PHE A 114 -5.73 6.11 11.20
CA PHE A 114 -5.99 5.35 12.42
C PHE A 114 -5.49 6.10 13.66
N GLY A 115 -6.07 5.79 14.83
CA GLY A 115 -5.61 6.33 16.11
C GLY A 115 -4.24 5.80 16.51
N SER A 116 -3.93 4.57 16.12
CA SER A 116 -2.74 3.79 16.48
C SER A 116 -1.98 3.36 15.24
N TRP A 117 -0.74 2.88 15.40
CA TRP A 117 0.04 2.40 14.25
C TRP A 117 -0.61 1.13 13.71
N VAL A 118 -0.80 1.08 12.39
CA VAL A 118 -1.11 -0.13 11.66
C VAL A 118 0.13 -1.00 11.72
N LEU A 119 -0.03 -2.25 12.13
CA LEU A 119 1.05 -3.22 12.21
C LEU A 119 0.94 -4.25 11.08
N ASP A 120 -0.28 -4.64 10.74
CA ASP A 120 -0.53 -5.57 9.63
C ASP A 120 -1.88 -5.30 8.97
N VAL A 121 -2.00 -5.69 7.71
CA VAL A 121 -3.24 -5.62 6.92
C VAL A 121 -3.35 -6.87 6.08
N CYS A 122 -4.49 -7.53 6.12
CA CYS A 122 -4.77 -8.66 5.23
C CYS A 122 -6.14 -8.51 4.56
N PHE A 123 -6.24 -8.99 3.33
CA PHE A 123 -7.52 -9.08 2.65
C PHE A 123 -8.30 -10.28 3.19
N LEU A 124 -9.57 -10.05 3.52
CA LEU A 124 -10.46 -11.14 3.92
C LEU A 124 -10.83 -11.96 2.68
N LYS A 125 -10.28 -13.18 2.60
CA LYS A 125 -10.59 -14.13 1.54
C LYS A 125 -11.95 -14.76 1.82
N GLY A 126 -12.93 -14.52 0.95
CA GLY A 126 -14.26 -15.12 1.08
C GLY A 126 -14.21 -16.64 0.92
N HIS A 127 -14.77 -17.38 1.87
CA HIS A 127 -15.13 -18.81 1.73
C HIS A 127 -16.66 -18.97 1.55
N TRP A 128 -17.35 -17.94 1.05
CA TRP A 128 -18.78 -18.01 0.81
C TRP A 128 -19.02 -18.34 -0.67
N SER A 129 -19.24 -19.63 -0.89
CA SER A 129 -19.48 -20.27 -2.17
C SER A 129 -20.77 -19.76 -2.81
N SER A 130 -20.66 -18.94 -3.85
CA SER A 130 -21.59 -18.94 -5.00
C SER A 130 -21.11 -18.00 -6.10
N SER A 131 -20.47 -18.55 -7.13
CA SER A 131 -20.52 -18.12 -8.54
C SER A 131 -20.24 -16.65 -8.92
N GLN A 132 -19.78 -15.78 -8.03
CA GLN A 132 -19.32 -14.44 -8.37
C GLN A 132 -17.92 -14.20 -7.79
N GLU A 133 -16.90 -14.38 -8.63
CA GLU A 133 -15.51 -14.03 -8.35
C GLU A 133 -15.32 -12.53 -8.00
N GLN A 134 -16.36 -11.71 -8.18
CA GLN A 134 -16.34 -10.26 -7.96
C GLN A 134 -16.47 -9.83 -6.49
N GLU A 135 -16.99 -10.67 -5.58
CA GLU A 135 -17.15 -10.32 -4.16
C GLU A 135 -16.04 -10.85 -3.24
N ALA A 136 -15.16 -11.72 -3.76
CA ALA A 136 -13.98 -12.15 -3.01
C ALA A 136 -13.03 -10.97 -2.79
N ASN A 137 -12.76 -10.63 -1.53
CA ASN A 137 -11.89 -9.52 -1.08
C ASN A 137 -12.55 -8.12 -1.06
N SER A 138 -13.82 -8.03 -0.69
CA SER A 138 -14.49 -6.74 -0.39
C SER A 138 -14.08 -6.13 0.96
N HIS A 139 -13.35 -6.87 1.79
CA HIS A 139 -12.98 -6.45 3.14
C HIS A 139 -11.49 -6.58 3.43
N LEU A 140 -11.00 -5.72 4.33
CA LEU A 140 -9.67 -5.80 4.92
C LEU A 140 -9.77 -6.03 6.41
N VAL A 141 -8.84 -6.80 6.96
CA VAL A 141 -8.57 -6.83 8.39
C VAL A 141 -7.33 -5.99 8.65
N VAL A 142 -7.40 -5.08 9.61
CA VAL A 142 -6.31 -4.17 10.00
C VAL A 142 -5.97 -4.44 11.46
N GLY A 143 -4.72 -4.79 11.75
CA GLY A 143 -4.20 -4.93 13.11
C GLY A 143 -3.43 -3.68 13.53
N CYS A 144 -3.70 -3.16 14.72
CA CYS A 144 -3.13 -1.93 15.24
C CYS A 144 -2.30 -2.13 16.52
N SER A 145 -1.41 -1.16 16.81
CA SER A 145 -0.46 -1.19 17.93
C SER A 145 -1.07 -0.99 19.31
N ASP A 146 -2.34 -0.62 19.38
CA ASP A 146 -3.14 -0.58 20.60
C ASP A 146 -3.83 -1.91 20.88
N ASN A 147 -3.43 -2.99 20.19
CA ASN A 147 -4.05 -4.32 20.24
C ASN A 147 -5.50 -4.34 19.76
N SER A 148 -5.91 -3.36 18.93
CA SER A 148 -7.18 -3.42 18.22
C SER A 148 -7.06 -4.13 16.86
N VAL A 149 -8.15 -4.75 16.44
CA VAL A 149 -8.34 -5.34 15.11
C VAL A 149 -9.61 -4.77 14.51
N LEU A 150 -9.53 -4.30 13.28
CA LEU A 150 -10.63 -3.69 12.55
C LEU A 150 -10.96 -4.48 11.30
N LEU A 151 -12.25 -4.65 11.02
CA LEU A 151 -12.76 -5.09 9.72
C LEU A 151 -13.23 -3.86 8.95
N TRP A 152 -12.59 -3.59 7.82
CA TRP A 152 -12.91 -2.50 6.92
C TRP A 152 -13.65 -3.01 5.69
N ASP A 153 -14.80 -2.42 5.37
CA ASP A 153 -15.52 -2.64 4.13
C ASP A 153 -15.04 -1.65 3.06
N MET A 154 -14.44 -2.18 1.99
CA MET A 154 -13.90 -1.38 0.90
C MET A 154 -14.99 -0.70 0.07
N SER A 155 -16.15 -1.34 -0.10
CA SER A 155 -17.28 -0.84 -0.89
C SER A 155 -17.95 0.34 -0.19
N ASN A 156 -18.20 0.20 1.11
CA ASN A 156 -18.86 1.23 1.91
C ASN A 156 -17.90 2.24 2.53
N SER A 157 -16.58 2.02 2.38
CA SER A 157 -15.54 2.89 2.95
C SER A 157 -15.73 3.11 4.46
N SER A 158 -16.00 2.04 5.21
CA SER A 158 -16.37 2.12 6.62
C SER A 158 -15.84 0.94 7.44
N VAL A 159 -15.72 1.16 8.75
CA VAL A 159 -15.42 0.10 9.71
C VAL A 159 -16.71 -0.67 10.00
N VAL A 160 -16.68 -1.98 9.76
CA VAL A 160 -17.79 -2.90 10.04
C VAL A 160 -17.68 -3.45 11.46
N LEU A 161 -16.47 -3.80 11.88
CA LEU A 161 -16.19 -4.38 13.19
C LEU A 161 -14.92 -3.77 13.75
N HIS A 162 -14.92 -3.51 15.04
CA HIS A 162 -13.75 -3.09 15.78
C HIS A 162 -13.68 -3.92 17.07
N VAL A 163 -12.62 -4.70 17.22
CA VAL A 163 -12.40 -5.57 18.38
C VAL A 163 -11.14 -5.12 19.09
N GLN A 164 -11.26 -4.87 20.37
CA GLN A 164 -10.12 -4.65 21.25
C GLN A 164 -9.71 -5.99 21.85
N SER A 165 -8.45 -6.39 21.72
CA SER A 165 -7.97 -7.58 22.44
C SER A 165 -8.08 -7.34 23.95
N PRO A 166 -8.59 -8.30 24.73
CA PRO A 166 -8.45 -8.26 26.17
C PRO A 166 -6.95 -8.34 26.49
N GLY A 167 -6.41 -7.27 27.07
CA GLY A 167 -5.03 -7.21 27.54
C GLY A 167 -4.83 -7.95 28.85
#